data_AF-A0A352JQW7-F1
#
_entry.id   AF-A0A352JQW7-F1
#
_cell.length_a   1.000
_cell.length_b   1.000
_cell.length_c   1.000
_cell.angle_alpha   90.00
_cell.angle_beta   90.00
_cell.angle_gamma   90.00
#
_symmetry.space_group_name_H-M   'P 1'
#
loop_
_entity.id
_entity.type
_entity.pdbx_description
1 polymer ?
#
loop_
_entity_poly.entity_id
_entity_poly.type
_entity_poly.pdbx_seq_one_letter_code
_entity_poly.pdbx_strand_id
1 'polypeptide(L)'
;MKKDWTYLTTITGAKPLTIERVSIDAEGVAIEGQFELPPLARLEIDDQVFVAFFVKCHGSIKQMERNFGVSYPTIKSRLNRIGGQLGFVDVESTSTGTDTLDRLGKGESTVC
;
A
#
# COMPACT_ATOMS: atom_id res chain seq x y z
N MET A 1 18.44 -12.21 -20.98
CA MET A 1 18.07 -11.68 -19.66
C MET A 1 16.56 -11.44 -19.69
N LYS A 2 15.76 -12.10 -18.83
CA LYS A 2 14.31 -11.83 -18.78
C LYS A 2 14.13 -10.40 -18.27
N LYS A 3 13.42 -9.57 -19.03
CA LYS A 3 12.96 -8.26 -18.54
C LYS A 3 11.89 -8.56 -17.49
N ASP A 4 12.24 -8.40 -16.22
CA ASP A 4 11.29 -8.61 -15.12
C ASP A 4 10.41 -7.37 -14.93
N TRP A 5 9.46 -7.48 -14.00
CA TRP A 5 8.53 -6.39 -13.69
C TRP A 5 9.24 -5.19 -13.07
N THR A 6 10.36 -5.39 -12.35
CA THR A 6 11.12 -4.30 -11.74
C THR A 6 11.76 -3.41 -12.80
N TYR A 7 12.33 -4.03 -13.85
CA TYR A 7 12.81 -3.30 -15.02
C TYR A 7 11.67 -2.53 -15.70
N LEU A 8 10.51 -3.16 -15.88
CA LEU A 8 9.33 -2.52 -16.49
C LEU A 8 8.89 -1.29 -15.68
N THR A 9 8.71 -1.41 -14.36
CA THR A 9 8.31 -0.28 -13.49
C THR A 9 9.37 0.83 -13.50
N THR A 10 10.66 0.48 -13.56
CA THR A 10 11.76 1.46 -13.61
C THR A 10 11.72 2.31 -14.89
N ILE A 11 11.47 1.68 -16.05
CA ILE A 11 11.45 2.41 -17.32
C ILE A 11 10.17 3.21 -17.54
N THR A 12 9.07 2.81 -16.90
CA THR A 12 7.77 3.49 -17.01
C THR A 12 7.67 4.65 -16.03
N GLY A 13 8.21 4.53 -14.81
CA GLY A 13 8.04 5.51 -13.73
C GLY A 13 6.57 5.85 -13.47
N ALA A 14 6.28 7.04 -12.93
CA ALA A 14 4.91 7.59 -12.83
C ALA A 14 4.33 8.18 -14.13
N LYS A 15 4.80 7.76 -15.32
CA LYS A 15 4.21 8.24 -16.58
C LYS A 15 2.84 7.61 -16.81
N PRO A 16 1.89 8.31 -17.45
CA PRO A 16 0.63 7.69 -17.86
C PRO A 16 0.92 6.58 -18.87
N LEU A 17 0.47 5.36 -18.56
CA LEU A 17 0.57 4.21 -19.45
C LEU A 17 -0.82 3.71 -19.80
N THR A 18 -0.90 3.18 -21.02
CA THR A 18 -2.05 2.44 -21.51
C THR A 18 -1.57 1.03 -21.84
N ILE A 19 -2.31 0.03 -21.37
CA ILE A 19 -2.10 -1.35 -21.78
C ILE A 19 -2.74 -1.49 -23.17
N GLU A 20 -1.94 -1.82 -24.17
CA GLU A 20 -2.42 -2.05 -25.55
C GLU A 20 -2.77 -3.51 -25.82
N ARG A 21 -2.11 -4.44 -25.11
CA ARG A 21 -2.26 -5.88 -25.31
C ARG A 21 -1.99 -6.67 -24.05
N VAL A 22 -2.83 -7.68 -23.78
CA VAL A 22 -2.64 -8.69 -22.74
C VAL A 22 -2.65 -10.08 -23.39
N SER A 23 -1.74 -10.96 -22.97
CA SER A 23 -1.67 -12.35 -23.42
C SER A 23 -2.04 -13.29 -22.27
N ILE A 24 -2.92 -14.26 -22.53
CA ILE A 24 -3.26 -15.34 -21.60
C ILE A 24 -2.54 -16.60 -22.10
N ASP A 25 -1.35 -16.84 -21.56
CA ASP A 25 -0.46 -17.91 -22.05
C ASP A 25 -1.09 -19.30 -21.99
N ALA A 26 -1.94 -19.55 -20.99
CA ALA A 26 -2.62 -20.83 -20.82
C ALA A 26 -3.65 -21.14 -21.93
N GLU A 27 -4.20 -20.10 -22.55
CA GLU A 27 -5.29 -20.24 -23.54
C GLU A 27 -4.84 -19.89 -24.96
N GLY A 28 -3.63 -19.32 -25.13
CA GLY A 28 -3.16 -18.81 -26.42
C GLY A 28 -3.98 -17.61 -26.93
N VAL A 29 -4.74 -16.97 -26.04
CA VAL A 29 -5.61 -15.83 -26.35
C VAL A 29 -4.86 -14.53 -26.11
N ALA A 30 -4.99 -13.59 -27.05
CA ALA A 30 -4.53 -12.23 -26.87
C ALA A 30 -5.70 -11.26 -26.96
N ILE A 31 -5.74 -10.32 -26.03
CA ILE A 31 -6.74 -9.26 -25.95
C ILE A 31 -6.02 -7.95 -26.32
N GLU A 32 -6.52 -7.25 -27.32
CA GLU A 32 -5.99 -5.96 -27.80
C GLU A 32 -7.02 -4.86 -27.60
N GLY A 33 -6.55 -3.67 -27.25
CA GLY A 33 -7.39 -2.51 -26.96
C GLY A 33 -6.68 -1.53 -26.04
N GLN A 34 -7.30 -0.39 -25.74
CA GLN A 34 -6.76 0.58 -24.81
C GLN A 34 -7.35 0.36 -23.42
N PHE A 35 -6.53 -0.18 -22.51
CA PHE A 35 -6.93 -0.39 -21.12
C PHE A 35 -6.09 0.46 -20.18
N GLU A 36 -6.70 0.91 -19.09
CA GLU A 36 -5.95 1.58 -18.03
C GLU A 36 -5.16 0.58 -17.19
N LEU A 37 -4.01 1.02 -16.66
CA LEU A 37 -3.28 0.24 -15.67
C LEU A 37 -4.11 0.01 -14.40
N PRO A 38 -3.97 -1.15 -13.73
CA PRO A 38 -4.43 -1.33 -12.36
C PRO A 38 -3.86 -0.24 -11.43
N PRO A 39 -4.60 0.25 -10.43
CA PRO A 39 -4.17 1.37 -9.57
C PRO A 39 -2.80 1.15 -8.90
N LEU A 40 -2.53 -0.07 -8.41
CA LEU A 40 -1.25 -0.41 -7.79
C LEU A 40 -0.08 -0.33 -8.78
N ALA A 41 -0.30 -0.62 -10.06
CA ALA A 41 0.73 -0.55 -11.09
C ALA A 41 1.06 0.90 -11.49
N ARG A 42 0.24 1.87 -11.08
CA ARG A 42 0.49 3.31 -11.28
C ARG A 42 1.36 3.92 -10.18
N LEU A 43 1.57 3.21 -9.08
CA LEU A 43 2.45 3.67 -8.00
C LEU A 43 3.92 3.61 -8.43
N GLU A 44 4.74 4.49 -7.88
CA GLU A 44 6.20 4.41 -8.00
C GLU A 44 6.73 3.09 -7.41
N ILE A 45 7.88 2.61 -7.90
CA ILE A 45 8.45 1.31 -7.51
C ILE A 45 8.61 1.19 -5.99
N ASP A 46 9.07 2.26 -5.33
CA ASP A 46 9.27 2.27 -3.89
C ASP A 46 7.95 2.08 -3.12
N ASP A 47 6.85 2.63 -3.64
CA ASP A 47 5.53 2.51 -3.04
C ASP A 47 4.89 1.14 -3.33
N GLN A 48 5.12 0.56 -4.51
CA GLN A 48 4.73 -0.83 -4.79
C GLN A 48 5.44 -1.80 -3.84
N VAL A 49 6.75 -1.63 -3.64
CA VAL A 49 7.55 -2.44 -2.71
C VAL A 49 7.06 -2.25 -1.27
N PHE A 50 6.79 -1.00 -0.87
CA PHE A 50 6.27 -0.70 0.46
C PHE A 50 4.92 -1.39 0.73
N VAL A 51 3.98 -1.33 -0.22
CA VAL A 51 2.66 -2.00 -0.10
C VAL A 51 2.82 -3.52 -0.07
N ALA A 52 3.65 -4.09 -0.94
CA ALA A 52 3.93 -5.53 -0.95
C ALA A 52 4.52 -6.00 0.40
N PHE A 53 5.42 -5.20 0.98
CA PHE A 53 6.01 -5.49 2.28
C PHE A 53 4.99 -5.33 3.43
N PHE A 54 4.08 -4.37 3.34
CA PHE A 54 2.99 -4.22 4.30
C PHE A 54 2.08 -5.44 4.32
N VAL A 55 1.72 -5.98 3.14
CA VAL A 55 0.97 -7.24 3.03
C VAL A 55 1.76 -8.40 3.61
N LYS A 56 3.07 -8.50 3.33
CA LYS A 56 3.97 -9.51 3.93
C LYS A 56 4.02 -9.42 5.46
N CYS A 57 3.91 -8.22 6.03
CA CYS A 57 3.83 -7.98 7.47
C CYS A 57 2.42 -8.18 8.04
N HIS A 58 1.47 -8.72 7.26
CA HIS A 58 0.06 -8.87 7.64
C HIS A 58 -0.59 -7.56 8.12
N GLY A 59 -0.15 -6.43 7.56
CA GLY A 59 -0.61 -5.10 7.95
C GLY A 59 -0.04 -4.56 9.27
N SER A 60 0.96 -5.21 9.87
CA SER A 60 1.54 -4.78 11.14
C SER A 60 2.47 -3.58 10.99
N ILE A 61 1.99 -2.39 11.38
CA ILE A 61 2.82 -1.16 11.38
C ILE A 61 4.07 -1.32 12.24
N LYS A 62 3.98 -1.99 13.40
CA LYS A 62 5.16 -2.25 14.25
C LYS A 62 6.22 -3.11 13.56
N GLN A 63 5.82 -4.04 12.71
CA GLN A 63 6.78 -4.81 11.91
C GLN A 63 7.40 -3.94 10.82
N MET A 64 6.61 -3.06 10.18
CA MET A 64 7.12 -2.09 9.21
C MET A 64 8.19 -1.19 9.85
N GLU A 65 7.93 -0.62 11.02
CA GLU A 65 8.89 0.23 11.73
C GLU A 65 10.25 -0.46 11.93
N ARG A 66 10.23 -1.72 12.39
CA ARG A 66 11.46 -2.50 12.60
C ARG A 66 12.21 -2.80 11.30
N ASN A 67 11.50 -3.09 10.22
CA ASN A 67 12.12 -3.46 8.94
C ASN A 67 12.62 -2.24 8.15
N PHE A 68 11.90 -1.13 8.20
CA PHE A 68 12.27 0.11 7.50
C PHE A 68 13.13 1.05 8.34
N GLY A 69 13.27 0.81 9.65
CA GLY A 69 14.06 1.65 10.55
C GLY A 69 13.48 3.06 10.73
N VAL A 70 12.16 3.21 10.58
CA VAL A 70 11.46 4.50 10.66
C VAL A 70 10.36 4.47 11.71
N SER A 71 9.95 5.66 12.15
CA SER A 71 8.92 5.84 13.17
C SER A 71 7.51 5.50 12.68
N TYR A 72 6.61 5.15 13.60
CA TYR A 72 5.19 4.93 13.35
C TYR A 72 4.54 6.07 12.55
N PRO A 73 4.71 7.36 12.91
CA PRO A 73 4.19 8.47 12.11
C PRO A 73 4.65 8.45 10.65
N THR A 74 5.90 8.03 10.38
CA THR A 74 6.44 7.93 9.02
C THR A 74 5.75 6.82 8.22
N ILE A 75 5.54 5.64 8.81
CA ILE A 75 4.80 4.55 8.15
C ILE A 75 3.36 4.98 7.88
N LYS A 76 2.69 5.57 8.88
CA LYS A 76 1.29 6.02 8.76
C LYS A 76 1.13 7.12 7.71
N SER A 77 2.01 8.11 7.67
CA SER A 77 1.91 9.19 6.66
C SER A 77 2.09 8.64 5.25
N ARG A 78 3.00 7.67 5.06
CA ARG A 78 3.22 7.01 3.78
C ARG A 78 2.02 6.17 3.35
N LEU A 79 1.42 5.38 4.27
CA LEU A 79 0.19 4.64 4.01
C LEU A 79 -0.97 5.57 3.60
N ASN A 80 -1.15 6.68 4.31
CA ASN A 80 -2.19 7.67 3.98
C ASN A 80 -1.97 8.29 2.60
N ARG A 81 -0.71 8.65 2.27
CA ARG A 81 -0.36 9.19 0.95
C ARG A 81 -0.67 8.20 -0.17
N ILE A 82 -0.25 6.94 -0.01
CA ILE A 82 -0.49 5.88 -1.00
C ILE A 82 -2.00 5.58 -1.10
N GLY A 83 -2.70 5.50 0.02
CA GLY A 83 -4.16 5.30 0.06
C GLY A 83 -4.91 6.38 -0.72
N GLY A 84 -4.52 7.65 -0.56
CA GLY A 84 -5.07 8.77 -1.32
C GLY A 84 -4.84 8.68 -2.84
N GLN A 85 -3.75 8.04 -3.29
CA GLN A 85 -3.47 7.80 -4.71
C GLN A 85 -4.31 6.65 -5.29
N LEU A 86 -4.70 5.68 -4.46
CA LEU A 86 -5.44 4.51 -4.92
C LEU A 86 -6.94 4.77 -5.07
N GLY A 87 -7.51 5.81 -4.44
CA GLY A 87 -8.88 6.30 -4.72
C GLY A 87 -10.05 5.36 -4.36
N PHE A 88 -9.81 4.07 -4.10
CA PHE A 88 -10.84 3.05 -3.86
C PHE A 88 -11.19 2.80 -2.40
N VAL A 89 -10.52 3.46 -1.46
CA VAL A 89 -10.56 3.05 -0.05
C VAL A 89 -10.62 4.27 0.87
N ASP A 90 -11.81 4.83 1.03
CA ASP A 90 -12.14 5.57 2.24
C ASP A 90 -12.38 4.52 3.34
N VAL A 91 -11.30 3.89 3.80
CA VAL A 91 -11.35 3.17 5.09
C VAL A 91 -11.37 4.29 6.11
N GLU A 92 -12.58 4.64 6.55
CA GLU A 92 -12.76 5.31 7.82
C GLU A 92 -11.90 4.55 8.83
N SER A 93 -10.76 5.14 9.18
CA SER A 93 -9.96 4.67 10.27
C SER A 93 -10.79 4.91 11.52
N THR A 94 -11.58 3.91 11.92
CA THR A 94 -12.05 3.80 13.29
C THR A 94 -10.83 3.53 14.15
N SER A 95 -10.02 4.56 14.38
CA SER A 95 -9.09 4.60 15.49
C SER A 95 -9.89 4.77 16.79
N THR A 96 -10.77 3.81 17.08
CA THR A 96 -11.33 3.61 18.41
C THR A 96 -10.27 2.87 19.23
N GLY A 97 -9.18 3.56 19.53
CA GLY A 97 -8.04 2.94 20.21
C GLY A 97 -7.05 3.92 20.84
N THR A 98 -7.30 5.23 20.76
CA THR A 98 -6.49 6.23 21.46
C THR A 98 -7.18 6.79 22.71
N ASP A 99 -8.50 6.59 22.87
CA ASP A 99 -9.26 7.09 24.04
C ASP A 99 -9.14 6.21 25.30
N THR A 100 -8.56 5.01 25.20
CA THR A 100 -8.38 4.12 26.37
C THR A 100 -7.06 4.35 27.12
N LEU A 101 -6.05 4.97 26.50
CA LEU A 101 -4.79 5.28 27.19
C LEU A 101 -4.88 6.56 28.04
N ASP A 102 -5.78 7.49 27.70
CA ASP A 102 -5.96 8.73 28.47
C ASP A 102 -6.86 8.53 29.72
N ARG A 103 -7.65 7.45 29.74
CA ARG A 103 -8.56 7.11 30.86
C ARG A 103 -7.90 6.33 32.00
N LEU A 104 -6.70 5.78 31.81
CA LEU A 104 -5.92 5.18 32.92
C LEU A 104 -5.01 6.18 33.64
N GLY A 105 -4.75 7.36 33.05
CA GLY A 105 -3.93 8.41 33.66
C GLY A 105 -4.67 9.28 34.68
N LYS A 106 -6.00 9.20 34.73
CA LYS A 106 -6.85 9.89 35.73
C LYS A 106 -7.34 8.85 36.72
N GLY A 107 -6.57 8.64 37.78
CA GLY A 107 -6.88 7.67 38.82
C GLY A 107 -8.26 7.88 39.43
N GLU A 108 -9.24 7.09 39.00
CA GLU A 108 -10.50 6.87 39.69
C GLU A 108 -10.61 5.38 39.99
N SER A 109 -9.85 4.93 41.00
CA SER A 109 -10.26 3.77 41.77
C SER A 109 -11.21 4.26 42.86
N THR A 110 -12.51 4.09 42.64
CA THR A 110 -13.44 4.00 43.76
C THR A 110 -14.01 2.59 43.77
N VAL A 111 -13.35 1.76 44.58
CA VAL A 111 -13.95 0.58 45.18
C VAL A 111 -14.88 1.08 46.29
N CYS A 112 -16.18 0.79 46.16
CA CYS A 112 -17.13 0.60 47.25
C CYS A 112 -18.11 -0.48 46.81
#